data_AF-A0A066YYY4-F1
#
_entry.id   AF-A0A066YYY4-F1
#
_cell.length_a   1.000
_cell.length_b   1.000
_cell.length_c   1.000
_cell.angle_alpha   90.00
_cell.angle_beta   90.00
_cell.angle_gamma   90.00
#
_symmetry.space_group_name_H-M   'P 1'
#
loop_
_entity.id
_entity.type
_entity.pdbx_description
1 polymer ?
#
loop_
_entity_poly.entity_id
_entity_poly.type
_entity_poly.pdbx_seq_one_letter_code
_entity_poly.pdbx_strand_id
1 'polypeptide(L)'
;MHRATISIGTNPTFEDGPQVHTEVYCHDTSDDLYGEHVALWFVARIRDTVRFASVDELLLAVEADVRRSEALLDSARGRRVLAAAAR
;
A
#
# COMPACT_ATOMS: atom_id res chain seq x y z
N MET A 1 -6.36 8.30 -11.06
CA MET A 1 -5.52 7.12 -10.78
C MET A 1 -4.41 7.58 -9.88
N HIS A 2 -4.24 6.96 -8.72
CA HIS A 2 -3.32 7.40 -7.68
C HIS A 2 -2.20 6.39 -7.49
N ARG A 3 -1.00 6.89 -7.20
CA ARG A 3 0.11 6.05 -6.72
C ARG A 3 -0.17 5.68 -5.27
N ALA A 4 0.01 4.42 -4.91
CA ALA A 4 -0.32 3.97 -3.57
C ALA A 4 0.56 2.83 -3.06
N THR A 5 0.68 2.76 -1.74
CA THR A 5 1.18 1.61 -1.00
C THR A 5 0.00 0.91 -0.35
N ILE A 6 -0.06 -0.42 -0.49
CA ILE A 6 -1.22 -1.21 -0.07
C ILE A 6 -0.75 -2.22 0.98
N SER A 7 -1.42 -2.23 2.14
CA SER A 7 -1.31 -3.26 3.16
C SER A 7 -2.51 -4.20 3.04
N ILE A 8 -2.27 -5.51 2.97
CA ILE A 8 -3.31 -6.53 3.03
C ILE A 8 -2.93 -7.53 4.11
N GLY A 9 -3.65 -7.52 5.23
CA GLY A 9 -3.30 -8.34 6.37
C GLY A 9 -4.18 -8.10 7.58
N THR A 10 -3.85 -8.75 8.70
CA THR A 10 -4.67 -8.73 9.92
C THR A 10 -4.30 -7.63 10.91
N ASN A 11 -3.55 -6.61 10.46
CA ASN A 11 -3.03 -5.53 11.29
C ASN A 11 -2.47 -5.98 12.66
N PRO A 12 -1.53 -6.95 12.71
CA PRO A 12 -1.19 -7.63 13.95
C PRO A 12 -0.49 -6.72 14.98
N THR A 13 -0.03 -5.54 14.60
CA THR A 13 0.54 -4.59 15.57
C THR A 13 -0.52 -4.05 16.54
N PHE A 14 -1.79 -3.98 16.13
CA PHE A 14 -2.88 -3.42 16.92
C PHE A 14 -4.02 -4.41 17.21
N GLU A 15 -4.13 -5.48 16.43
CA GLU A 15 -5.21 -6.46 16.52
C GLU A 15 -4.67 -7.89 16.69
N ASP A 16 -5.40 -8.73 17.41
CA ASP A 16 -5.09 -10.15 17.60
C ASP A 16 -6.05 -11.08 16.83
N GLY A 17 -6.90 -10.51 15.97
CA GLY A 17 -7.93 -11.24 15.23
C GLY A 17 -7.49 -11.77 13.86
N PRO A 18 -8.25 -12.71 13.27
CA PRO A 18 -7.97 -13.26 11.94
C PRO A 18 -8.54 -12.39 10.80
N GLN A 19 -9.20 -11.27 11.13
CA GLN A 19 -9.84 -10.41 10.15
C GLN A 19 -8.79 -9.78 9.24
N VAL A 20 -8.98 -9.88 7.93
CA VAL A 20 -8.08 -9.29 6.93
C VAL A 20 -8.61 -7.94 6.51
N HIS A 21 -7.76 -6.93 6.58
CA HIS A 21 -8.00 -5.57 6.12
C HIS A 21 -7.23 -5.31 4.83
N THR A 22 -7.78 -4.46 3.97
CA THR A 22 -7.09 -3.90 2.81
C THR A 22 -7.03 -2.39 3.00
N GLU A 23 -5.83 -1.88 3.25
CA GLU A 23 -5.57 -0.47 3.54
C GLU A 23 -4.70 0.12 2.45
N VAL A 24 -5.10 1.26 1.91
CA VAL A 24 -4.47 1.91 0.76
C VAL A 24 -4.04 3.31 1.15
N TYR A 25 -2.73 3.56 1.17
CA TYR A 25 -2.18 4.89 1.36
C TYR A 25 -1.86 5.50 -0.01
N CYS A 26 -2.65 6.48 -0.44
CA CYS A 26 -2.41 7.24 -1.66
C CYS A 26 -1.30 8.29 -1.45
N HIS A 27 -0.33 8.35 -2.34
CA HIS A 27 0.86 9.19 -2.18
C HIS A 27 0.65 10.61 -2.71
N ASP A 28 -0.31 10.78 -3.62
CA ASP A 28 -0.48 11.98 -4.46
C ASP A 28 -1.87 12.61 -4.32
N THR A 29 -2.65 12.21 -3.32
CA THR A 29 -3.95 12.83 -3.01
C THR A 29 -4.25 12.78 -1.51
N SER A 30 -5.06 13.75 -1.07
CA SER A 30 -5.71 13.78 0.24
C SER A 30 -7.25 13.79 0.11
N ASP A 31 -7.76 13.34 -1.04
CA ASP A 31 -9.20 13.26 -1.30
C ASP A 31 -9.90 12.29 -0.33
N ASP A 32 -11.15 12.60 0.00
CA ASP A 32 -12.02 11.69 0.72
C ASP A 32 -12.63 10.67 -0.26
N LEU A 33 -12.30 9.40 -0.07
CA LEU A 33 -12.75 8.28 -0.91
C LEU A 33 -13.85 7.43 -0.25
N TYR A 34 -14.42 7.87 0.89
CA TYR A 34 -15.50 7.12 1.54
C TYR A 34 -16.74 7.04 0.65
N GLY A 35 -17.25 5.81 0.46
CA GLY A 35 -18.43 5.53 -0.37
C GLY A 35 -18.10 5.35 -1.86
N GLU A 36 -16.87 5.63 -2.28
CA GLU A 36 -16.45 5.46 -3.66
C GLU A 36 -16.10 4.00 -3.98
N HIS A 37 -16.41 3.57 -5.21
CA HIS A 37 -15.97 2.29 -5.72
C HIS A 37 -14.58 2.44 -6.36
N VAL A 38 -13.58 1.82 -5.75
CA VAL A 38 -12.19 1.86 -6.24
C VAL A 38 -11.74 0.50 -6.77
N ALA A 39 -10.82 0.52 -7.74
CA ALA A 39 -10.12 -0.66 -8.23
C ALA A 39 -8.63 -0.57 -7.89
N LEU A 40 -8.01 -1.71 -7.59
CA LEU A 40 -6.60 -1.80 -7.22
C LEU A 40 -5.81 -2.55 -8.29
N TRP A 41 -4.70 -1.97 -8.72
CA TRP A 41 -3.75 -2.59 -9.64
C TRP A 41 -2.44 -2.88 -8.93
N PHE A 42 -2.15 -4.16 -8.69
CA PHE A 42 -0.93 -4.57 -7.99
C PHE A 42 0.28 -4.59 -8.94
N VAL A 43 1.28 -3.78 -8.62
CA VAL A 43 2.53 -3.73 -9.39
C VAL A 43 3.52 -4.76 -8.90
N ALA A 44 3.84 -4.73 -7.61
CA ALA A 44 4.85 -5.57 -6.98
C ALA A 44 4.54 -5.76 -5.49
N ARG A 45 5.01 -6.88 -4.93
CA ARG A 45 4.94 -7.16 -3.50
C ARG A 45 6.19 -6.63 -2.81
N ILE A 46 6.01 -5.90 -1.70
CA ILE A 46 7.11 -5.26 -0.95
C ILE A 46 7.65 -6.19 0.14
N ARG A 47 6.79 -6.75 0.99
CA ARG A 47 7.14 -7.64 2.11
C ARG A 47 5.94 -8.44 2.61
N ASP A 48 6.18 -9.33 3.57
CA ASP A 48 5.14 -9.96 4.40
C ASP A 48 4.56 -9.01 5.44
N THR A 49 3.39 -9.37 5.97
CA THR A 49 2.82 -8.77 7.18
C THR A 49 3.70 -9.09 8.39
N VAL A 50 4.03 -8.07 9.16
CA VAL A 50 4.93 -8.15 10.33
C VAL A 50 4.25 -7.48 11.51
N ARG A 51 4.32 -8.09 12.69
CA ARG A 51 3.98 -7.45 13.97
C ARG A 51 5.20 -6.67 14.45
N PHE A 52 5.03 -5.38 14.71
CA PHE A 52 6.08 -4.53 15.26
C PHE A 52 5.97 -4.44 16.79
N ALA A 53 7.09 -4.22 17.47
CA ALA A 53 7.10 -4.12 18.93
C ALA A 53 6.62 -2.73 19.41
N SER A 54 6.65 -1.73 18.54
CA SER A 54 6.21 -0.36 18.82
C SER A 54 5.64 0.33 17.58
N VAL A 55 4.93 1.44 17.81
CA VAL A 55 4.45 2.32 16.74
C VAL A 55 5.62 2.96 15.99
N ASP A 56 6.71 3.32 16.68
CA ASP A 56 7.88 3.92 16.04
C ASP A 56 8.54 2.95 15.05
N GLU A 57 8.66 1.67 15.41
CA GLU A 57 9.16 0.64 14.49
C GLU A 57 8.25 0.47 13.27
N LEU A 58 6.93 0.48 13.48
CA LEU A 58 5.96 0.44 12.40
C LEU A 58 6.11 1.65 11.46
N LEU A 59 6.22 2.86 12.01
CA LEU A 59 6.36 4.08 11.21
C LEU A 59 7.63 4.06 10.35
N LEU A 60 8.76 3.64 10.91
CA LEU A 60 10.01 3.46 10.16
C LEU A 60 9.86 2.47 9.01
N ALA A 61 9.15 1.36 9.24
CA ALA A 61 8.87 0.38 8.19
C ALA A 61 7.93 0.94 7.11
N VAL A 62 6.85 1.62 7.49
CA VAL A 62 5.89 2.25 6.57
C VAL A 62 6.59 3.27 5.68
N GLU A 63 7.46 4.12 6.24
CA GLU A 63 8.23 5.09 5.44
C GLU A 63 9.17 4.39 4.45
N ALA A 64 9.81 3.30 4.85
CA ALA A 64 10.66 2.51 3.96
C ALA A 64 9.85 1.82 2.85
N ASP A 65 8.66 1.32 3.19
CA ASP A 65 7.72 0.72 2.24
C ASP A 65 7.25 1.74 1.21
N VAL A 66 6.88 2.96 1.61
CA VAL A 66 6.51 4.04 0.69
C VAL A 66 7.66 4.40 -0.25
N ARG A 67 8.89 4.58 0.26
CA ARG A 67 10.07 4.82 -0.58
C ARG A 67 10.32 3.69 -1.59
N ARG A 68 10.15 2.43 -1.18
CA ARG A 68 10.30 1.27 -2.06
C ARG A 68 9.16 1.19 -3.08
N SER A 69 7.93 1.49 -2.67
CA SER A 69 6.75 1.55 -3.53
C SER A 69 6.96 2.55 -4.66
N GLU A 70 7.45 3.75 -4.35
CA GLU A 70 7.77 4.78 -5.35
C GLU A 70 8.79 4.27 -6.39
N ALA A 71 9.90 3.68 -5.94
CA ALA A 71 10.90 3.11 -6.84
C ALA A 71 10.34 1.97 -7.72
N LEU A 72 9.42 1.16 -7.20
CA LEU A 72 8.77 0.08 -7.94
C LEU A 72 7.76 0.61 -8.97
N LEU A 73 7.01 1.67 -8.63
CA LEU A 73 6.09 2.35 -9.53
C LEU A 73 6.83 3.03 -10.70
N ASP A 74 8.02 3.58 -10.43
CA ASP A 74 8.91 4.15 -11.45
C ASP A 74 9.71 3.09 -12.22
N SER A 75 9.57 1.80 -11.91
CA SER A 75 10.22 0.75 -12.69
C SER A 75 9.55 0.57 -14.06
N ALA A 76 10.24 -0.11 -15.00
CA ALA A 76 9.66 -0.48 -16.28
C ALA A 76 8.42 -1.39 -16.15
N ARG A 77 8.28 -2.11 -15.03
CA ARG A 77 7.09 -2.90 -14.72
C ARG A 77 5.96 -2.00 -14.24
N GLY A 78 6.23 -1.08 -13.31
CA GLY A 78 5.25 -0.11 -12.80
C GLY A 78 4.64 0.72 -13.92
N ARG A 79 5.47 1.32 -14.78
CA ARG A 79 4.99 2.06 -15.96
C ARG A 79 4.11 1.23 -16.90
N ARG A 80 4.39 -0.07 -17.07
CA ARG A 80 3.56 -0.96 -17.90
C ARG A 80 2.18 -1.20 -17.30
N VAL A 81 2.09 -1.41 -15.98
CA VAL A 81 0.80 -1.58 -15.28
C VAL A 81 -0.01 -0.29 -15.35
N LEU A 82 0.59 0.86 -15.08
CA LEU A 82 -0.07 2.17 -15.17
C LEU A 82 -0.64 2.41 -16.58
N ALA A 83 0.13 2.12 -17.63
CA ALA A 83 -0.33 2.25 -19.02
C ALA A 83 -1.42 1.23 -19.41
N ALA A 84 -1.53 0.10 -18.71
CA ALA A 84 -2.61 -0.86 -18.93
C ALA A 84 -3.90 -0.45 -18.21
N ALA A 85 -3.79 0.17 -17.03
CA ALA A 85 -4.93 0.64 -16.24
C ALA A 85 -5.57 1.92 -16.78
N ALA A 86 -4.82 2.73 -17.55
CA ALA A 86 -5.33 3.94 -18.19
C ALA A 86 -6.10 3.69 -19.51
N ARG A 87 -6.36 2.42 -19.86
CA ARG A 87 -7.10 1.97 -21.03
C ARG A 87 -8.43 1.36 -20.60
#